data_AF-A0A4R4VFU9-F1
#
_entry.id   AF-A0A4R4VFU9-F1
#
_cell.length_a   1.000
_cell.length_b   1.000
_cell.length_c   1.000
_cell.angle_alpha   90.00
_cell.angle_beta   90.00
_cell.angle_gamma   90.00
#
_symmetry.space_group_name_H-M   'P 1'
#
loop_
_entity.id
_entity.type
_entity.pdbx_description
1 polymer ?
#
loop_
_entity_poly.entity_id
_entity_poly.type
_entity_poly.pdbx_seq_one_letter_code
_entity_poly.pdbx_strand_id
1 'polypeptide(L)'
;MRWERQRVTPPKEATGSPELPLDLPERAAGSSAQRPRAGLRLPEPVPIEAGTDEAYAIEIQAKSIINRVPGESRMPFGWTVNPYRGCTHSCIYCYARATHGYLDLDTGHDFDSKIVVKVNAPALLRKELASSRWAGEPIAMGTNTDPYQRAEGRYRLMPEIIAALRDRANPFSILTKGTLILRDLELIAQAAEVAPVSVAVSVGSVDEALWRAVEPGTPSPLRRLDVVRRFSEAGIGCSVMMAPILPGLSDSPEQIDATVAAIAEAGAVSVSPIVLHLRSGAREWFHRWLSTRRSDLLPLYERLYRNGAYTPKSYQRQVVDLVEQAKRRHGLAPPQRQRNFRIQQHDPPQSDADRDRERQLTLL
;
A
#
# COMPACT_ATOMS: atom_id res chain seq x y z
N MET A 1 27.90 6.29 -6.76
CA MET A 1 27.87 7.76 -7.02
C MET A 1 27.57 8.46 -5.71
N ARG A 2 28.40 9.44 -5.28
CA ARG A 2 28.31 10.11 -3.97
C ARG A 2 27.74 11.53 -4.11
N TRP A 3 26.80 11.86 -3.24
CA TRP A 3 25.92 13.05 -3.24
C TRP A 3 26.47 14.15 -2.31
N GLU A 4 27.63 14.72 -2.60
CA GLU A 4 28.21 15.81 -1.78
C GLU A 4 28.31 17.17 -2.49
N ARG A 5 27.64 17.38 -3.64
CA ARG A 5 27.74 18.66 -4.38
C ARG A 5 26.44 19.26 -4.90
N GLN A 6 25.41 19.32 -4.07
CA GLN A 6 24.27 20.22 -4.32
C GLN A 6 23.86 20.92 -3.04
N ARG A 7 24.60 21.99 -2.69
CA ARG A 7 24.14 23.02 -1.75
C ARG A 7 23.49 24.13 -2.57
N VAL A 8 22.22 24.41 -2.32
CA VAL A 8 21.57 25.65 -2.75
C VAL A 8 21.72 26.62 -1.58
N THR A 9 22.46 27.71 -1.80
CA THR A 9 22.59 28.80 -0.83
C THR A 9 21.34 29.68 -0.92
N PRO A 10 20.64 30.00 0.17
CA PRO A 10 19.55 30.97 0.12
C PRO A 10 20.13 32.41 0.06
N PRO A 11 19.53 33.34 -0.71
CA PRO A 11 19.88 34.75 -0.59
C PRO A 11 19.33 35.32 0.72
N LYS A 12 20.09 36.24 1.33
CA LYS A 12 19.73 37.00 2.53
C LYS A 12 18.57 37.96 2.27
N GLU A 13 17.73 38.15 3.28
CA GLU A 13 16.60 39.08 3.33
C GLU A 13 16.97 40.51 2.95
N ALA A 14 16.12 41.15 2.14
CA ALA A 14 15.94 42.59 2.10
C ALA A 14 14.48 42.93 1.75
N THR A 15 13.80 43.51 2.74
CA THR A 15 12.61 44.38 2.76
C THR A 15 11.95 44.80 1.43
N GLY A 16 10.61 44.70 1.40
CA GLY A 16 9.72 45.57 0.62
C GLY A 16 8.98 44.90 -0.53
N SER A 17 7.67 44.65 -0.37
CA SER A 17 6.76 44.37 -1.49
C SER A 17 6.50 45.65 -2.30
N PRO A 18 6.49 45.54 -3.63
CA PRO A 18 5.31 45.95 -4.37
C PRO A 18 4.89 44.88 -5.39
N GLU A 19 3.58 44.63 -5.49
CA GLU A 19 2.98 43.88 -6.59
C GLU A 19 3.31 44.56 -7.93
N LEU A 20 3.74 43.76 -8.91
CA LEU A 20 3.96 44.20 -10.30
C LEU A 20 3.03 43.40 -11.22
N PRO A 21 2.24 44.06 -12.09
CA PRO A 21 1.32 43.40 -13.00
C PRO A 21 2.14 42.69 -14.10
N LEU A 22 1.99 41.36 -14.17
CA LEU A 22 2.62 40.56 -15.22
C LEU A 22 1.69 40.51 -16.43
N ASP A 23 1.86 41.44 -17.35
CA ASP A 23 1.32 41.38 -18.71
C ASP A 23 1.99 40.20 -19.46
N LEU A 24 1.45 39.00 -19.29
CA LEU A 24 1.85 37.82 -20.03
C LEU A 24 1.09 37.78 -21.37
N PRO A 25 1.78 37.73 -22.53
CA PRO A 25 1.10 37.66 -23.82
C PRO A 25 0.40 36.31 -24.00
N GLU A 26 -0.81 36.34 -24.58
CA GLU A 26 -1.55 35.16 -25.00
C GLU A 26 -0.69 34.27 -25.90
N ARG A 27 -0.64 32.97 -25.59
CA ARG A 27 0.07 31.98 -26.40
C ARG A 27 -0.62 31.82 -27.76
N ALA A 28 -0.02 32.43 -28.78
CA ALA A 28 -0.33 32.15 -30.17
C ALA A 28 -0.07 30.67 -30.52
N ALA A 29 -1.01 30.08 -31.24
CA ALA A 29 -0.90 28.75 -31.82
C ALA A 29 0.21 28.74 -32.90
N GLY A 30 1.20 27.86 -32.75
CA GLY A 30 2.32 27.77 -33.69
C GLY A 30 3.13 26.47 -33.55
N SER A 31 2.90 25.58 -34.50
CA SER A 31 3.54 24.29 -34.75
C SER A 31 5.08 24.32 -34.66
N SER A 32 5.65 23.47 -33.79
CA SER A 32 6.98 22.87 -34.01
C SER A 32 6.88 21.34 -33.90
N ALA A 33 6.86 20.68 -35.04
CA ALA A 33 6.80 19.24 -35.15
C ALA A 33 8.12 18.59 -34.69
N GLN A 34 8.20 18.24 -33.41
CA GLN A 34 9.01 17.11 -32.96
C GLN A 34 8.16 15.85 -33.15
N ARG A 35 8.65 14.90 -33.96
CA ARG A 35 7.99 13.60 -34.12
C ARG A 35 7.84 12.94 -32.75
N PRO A 36 6.61 12.70 -32.26
CA PRO A 36 6.45 11.99 -31.00
C PRO A 36 6.91 10.55 -31.20
N ARG A 37 7.84 10.10 -30.36
CA ARG A 37 7.95 8.65 -30.09
C ARG A 37 6.56 8.22 -29.64
N ALA A 38 6.00 7.18 -30.27
CA ALA A 38 4.61 6.76 -30.13
C ALA A 38 4.13 6.83 -28.67
N GLY A 39 3.54 7.96 -28.30
CA GLY A 39 3.05 8.22 -26.96
C GLY A 39 1.83 7.34 -26.75
N LEU A 40 1.79 6.64 -25.62
CA LEU A 40 0.56 6.00 -25.16
C LEU A 40 -0.51 7.09 -25.04
N ARG A 41 -1.38 7.21 -26.05
CA ARG A 41 -2.54 8.08 -25.96
C ARG A 41 -3.48 7.46 -24.94
N LEU A 42 -3.52 8.06 -23.75
CA LEU A 42 -4.46 7.65 -22.72
C LEU A 42 -5.90 7.93 -23.22
N PRO A 43 -6.85 7.02 -22.99
CA PRO A 43 -8.26 7.25 -23.30
C PRO A 43 -8.82 8.48 -22.59
N GLU A 44 -9.99 8.94 -23.05
CA GLU A 44 -10.66 10.07 -22.42
C GLU A 44 -10.99 9.75 -20.95
N PRO A 45 -10.74 10.69 -20.04
CA PRO A 45 -10.93 10.48 -18.61
C PRO A 45 -12.42 10.49 -18.23
N VAL A 46 -12.79 9.61 -17.30
CA VAL A 46 -14.14 9.51 -16.72
C VAL A 46 -14.12 10.10 -15.31
N PRO A 47 -14.92 11.13 -14.98
CA PRO A 47 -14.98 11.67 -13.62
C PRO A 47 -15.31 10.60 -12.57
N ILE A 48 -14.62 10.62 -11.43
CA ILE A 48 -14.89 9.73 -10.29
C ILE A 48 -14.92 10.49 -8.97
N GLU A 49 -15.78 10.07 -8.05
CA GLU A 49 -15.71 10.54 -6.66
C GLU A 49 -14.46 9.97 -6.00
N ALA A 50 -13.47 10.83 -5.75
CA ALA A 50 -12.17 10.40 -5.26
C ALA A 50 -11.56 11.33 -4.19
N GLY A 51 -12.37 12.22 -3.63
CA GLY A 51 -11.98 13.12 -2.54
C GLY A 51 -11.39 14.45 -3.01
N THR A 52 -11.25 14.64 -4.32
CA THR A 52 -11.00 15.93 -4.97
C THR A 52 -11.91 16.06 -6.20
N ASP A 53 -12.25 17.28 -6.58
CA ASP A 53 -13.07 17.56 -7.79
C ASP A 53 -12.30 17.27 -9.10
N GLU A 54 -10.99 17.03 -8.99
CA GLU A 54 -10.08 16.80 -10.11
C GLU A 54 -9.84 15.31 -10.41
N ALA A 55 -10.41 14.41 -9.61
CA ALA A 55 -10.11 13.01 -9.74
C ALA A 55 -10.92 12.34 -10.87
N TYR A 56 -10.21 11.62 -11.73
CA TYR A 56 -10.78 10.94 -12.87
C TYR A 56 -10.13 9.58 -13.11
N ALA A 57 -10.91 8.68 -13.71
CA ALA A 57 -10.49 7.37 -14.12
C ALA A 57 -10.04 7.37 -15.59
N ILE A 58 -8.95 6.66 -15.87
CA ILE A 58 -8.48 6.37 -17.22
C ILE A 58 -8.77 4.91 -17.48
N GLU A 59 -9.85 4.64 -18.20
CA GLU A 59 -10.29 3.26 -18.48
C GLU A 59 -9.41 2.63 -19.55
N ILE A 60 -8.88 1.44 -19.29
CA ILE A 60 -8.03 0.70 -20.22
C ILE A 60 -8.45 -0.76 -20.35
N GLN A 61 -8.13 -1.34 -21.51
CA GLN A 61 -8.20 -2.78 -21.75
C GLN A 61 -6.82 -3.40 -21.49
N ALA A 62 -6.69 -4.15 -20.40
CA ALA A 62 -5.44 -4.83 -20.06
C ALA A 62 -5.23 -6.06 -20.96
N LYS A 63 -3.96 -6.37 -21.24
CA LYS A 63 -3.56 -7.60 -21.97
C LYS A 63 -3.36 -8.80 -21.04
N SER A 64 -2.98 -8.52 -19.80
CA SER A 64 -2.93 -9.51 -18.72
C SER A 64 -3.35 -8.91 -17.37
N ILE A 65 -3.78 -9.75 -16.43
CA ILE A 65 -4.17 -9.29 -15.08
C ILE A 65 -3.44 -10.02 -13.93
N ILE A 66 -3.07 -11.28 -14.09
CA ILE A 66 -2.22 -12.02 -13.15
C ILE A 66 -0.75 -11.62 -13.39
N ASN A 67 -0.15 -10.99 -12.40
CA ASN A 67 1.21 -10.45 -12.48
C ASN A 67 2.16 -11.28 -11.62
N ARG A 68 3.27 -11.73 -12.20
CA ARG A 68 4.33 -12.41 -11.45
C ARG A 68 5.15 -11.41 -10.66
N VAL A 69 5.37 -11.70 -9.39
CA VAL A 69 6.32 -10.96 -8.55
C VAL A 69 7.75 -11.33 -8.97
N PRO A 70 8.67 -10.36 -9.17
CA PRO A 70 10.07 -10.65 -9.49
C PRO A 70 10.71 -11.58 -8.45
N GLY A 71 11.55 -12.53 -8.89
CA GLY A 71 12.11 -13.56 -8.00
C GLY A 71 13.06 -13.04 -6.92
N GLU A 72 13.62 -11.85 -7.12
CA GLU A 72 14.45 -11.11 -6.16
C GLU A 72 13.65 -10.36 -5.08
N SER A 73 12.32 -10.32 -5.23
CA SER A 73 11.41 -9.71 -4.26
C SER A 73 11.35 -10.54 -2.99
N ARG A 74 11.28 -9.87 -1.84
CA ARG A 74 11.10 -10.50 -0.53
C ARG A 74 9.63 -10.68 -0.14
N MET A 75 8.71 -10.44 -1.07
CA MET A 75 7.28 -10.60 -0.79
C MET A 75 6.94 -12.09 -0.62
N PRO A 76 6.04 -12.44 0.29
CA PRO A 76 5.71 -13.83 0.60
C PRO A 76 4.74 -14.48 -0.40
N PHE A 77 4.57 -13.87 -1.57
CA PHE A 77 3.65 -14.31 -2.61
C PHE A 77 4.30 -14.14 -3.99
N GLY A 78 4.01 -15.07 -4.88
CA GLY A 78 4.56 -15.08 -6.24
C GLY A 78 3.69 -14.38 -7.28
N TRP A 79 2.41 -14.12 -6.98
CA TRP A 79 1.43 -13.65 -7.95
C TRP A 79 0.50 -12.58 -7.37
N THR A 80 0.13 -11.61 -8.19
CA THR A 80 -0.75 -10.49 -7.78
C THR A 80 -1.77 -10.14 -8.84
N VAL A 81 -2.90 -9.58 -8.39
CA VAL A 81 -3.89 -8.92 -9.24
C VAL A 81 -4.04 -7.48 -8.78
N ASN A 82 -3.88 -6.53 -9.71
CA ASN A 82 -4.04 -5.11 -9.46
C ASN A 82 -5.02 -4.54 -10.50
N PRO A 83 -6.32 -4.40 -10.18
CA PRO A 83 -7.32 -3.86 -11.11
C PRO A 83 -7.14 -2.36 -11.35
N TYR A 84 -6.48 -1.67 -10.41
CA TYR A 84 -6.21 -0.23 -10.46
C TYR A 84 -4.72 0.08 -10.50
N ARG A 85 -4.35 1.22 -11.08
CA ARG A 85 -3.07 1.91 -10.87
C ARG A 85 -3.34 3.36 -10.48
N GLY A 86 -2.64 3.87 -9.46
CA GLY A 86 -3.04 5.08 -8.75
C GLY A 86 -3.91 4.74 -7.55
N CYS A 87 -3.92 5.61 -6.54
CA CYS A 87 -4.68 5.37 -5.34
C CYS A 87 -5.17 6.67 -4.70
N THR A 88 -6.49 6.82 -4.64
CA THR A 88 -7.21 7.97 -4.04
C THR A 88 -7.14 8.04 -2.52
N HIS A 89 -6.46 7.07 -1.90
CA HIS A 89 -6.09 7.10 -0.49
C HIS A 89 -5.02 8.16 -0.18
N SER A 90 -4.23 8.54 -1.18
CA SER A 90 -3.27 9.66 -1.09
C SER A 90 -2.29 9.56 0.08
N CYS A 91 -1.84 8.34 0.42
CA CYS A 91 -0.86 8.15 1.48
C CYS A 91 0.49 8.78 1.07
N ILE A 92 0.99 9.70 1.88
CA ILE A 92 2.21 10.48 1.58
C ILE A 92 3.45 9.58 1.43
N TYR A 93 3.46 8.46 2.15
CA TYR A 93 4.54 7.48 2.15
C TYR A 93 4.39 6.38 1.08
N CYS A 94 3.38 6.44 0.20
CA CYS A 94 3.02 5.32 -0.67
C CYS A 94 4.12 5.01 -1.70
N TYR A 95 4.76 3.84 -1.59
CA TYR A 95 5.81 3.41 -2.51
C TYR A 95 5.32 3.22 -3.96
N ALA A 96 4.02 2.95 -4.15
CA ALA A 96 3.44 2.70 -5.46
C ALA A 96 3.34 3.96 -6.34
N ARG A 97 3.55 5.15 -5.77
CA ARG A 97 3.64 6.44 -6.47
C ARG A 97 4.57 6.39 -7.69
N ALA A 98 5.68 5.66 -7.57
CA ALA A 98 6.63 5.48 -8.67
C ALA A 98 6.02 4.84 -9.94
N THR A 99 4.91 4.10 -9.82
CA THR A 99 4.29 3.41 -10.96
C THR A 99 3.59 4.33 -11.96
N HIS A 100 3.27 5.56 -11.56
CA HIS A 100 2.75 6.59 -12.46
C HIS A 100 3.83 7.17 -13.39
N GLY A 101 5.09 7.15 -12.96
CA GLY A 101 6.21 7.56 -13.82
C GLY A 101 6.36 6.71 -15.08
N TYR A 102 5.88 5.46 -15.09
CA TYR A 102 5.85 4.61 -16.29
C TYR A 102 4.81 5.04 -17.34
N LEU A 103 3.94 5.98 -16.98
CA LEU A 103 2.86 6.50 -17.82
C LEU A 103 3.08 7.98 -18.17
N ASP A 104 4.29 8.51 -17.93
CA ASP A 104 4.60 9.94 -18.05
C ASP A 104 3.67 10.84 -17.22
N LEU A 105 3.16 10.30 -16.09
CA LEU A 105 2.34 11.01 -15.10
C LEU A 105 3.18 11.37 -13.87
N ASP A 106 2.79 12.45 -13.18
CA ASP A 106 3.43 12.82 -11.91
C ASP A 106 3.19 11.74 -10.82
N THR A 107 4.16 11.61 -9.90
CA THR A 107 4.12 10.61 -8.80
C THR A 107 3.43 11.15 -7.54
N GLY A 108 3.05 12.43 -7.55
CA GLY A 108 2.29 13.10 -6.50
C GLY A 108 0.81 13.18 -6.82
N HIS A 109 0.42 14.35 -7.33
CA HIS A 109 -0.98 14.71 -7.54
C HIS A 109 -1.66 13.76 -8.52
N ASP A 110 -0.98 13.43 -9.62
CA ASP A 110 -1.53 12.54 -10.65
C ASP A 110 -1.72 11.10 -10.13
N PHE A 111 -0.86 10.61 -9.24
CA PHE A 111 -1.06 9.32 -8.59
C PHE A 111 -2.32 9.28 -7.73
N ASP A 112 -2.64 10.41 -7.10
CA ASP A 112 -3.75 10.56 -6.17
C ASP A 112 -5.10 10.82 -6.90
N SER A 113 -5.06 11.45 -8.09
CA SER A 113 -6.24 11.91 -8.83
C SER A 113 -6.52 11.15 -10.14
N LYS A 114 -5.49 10.61 -10.82
CA LYS A 114 -5.63 9.95 -12.13
C LYS A 114 -5.52 8.44 -11.98
N ILE A 115 -6.66 7.77 -11.88
CA ILE A 115 -6.72 6.34 -11.58
C ILE A 115 -6.86 5.56 -12.87
N VAL A 116 -5.86 4.77 -13.24
CA VAL A 116 -5.98 3.86 -14.38
C VAL A 116 -6.78 2.64 -13.95
N VAL A 117 -7.88 2.37 -14.66
CA VAL A 117 -8.83 1.30 -14.36
C VAL A 117 -8.78 0.25 -15.45
N LYS A 118 -8.43 -0.98 -15.08
CA LYS A 118 -8.46 -2.12 -16.00
C LYS A 118 -9.88 -2.68 -16.05
N VAL A 119 -10.74 -2.07 -16.87
CA VAL A 119 -12.19 -2.38 -16.88
C VAL A 119 -12.50 -3.82 -17.28
N ASN A 120 -11.59 -4.49 -18.00
CA ASN A 120 -11.71 -5.90 -18.37
C ASN A 120 -11.06 -6.87 -17.36
N ALA A 121 -10.59 -6.40 -16.20
CA ALA A 121 -9.90 -7.23 -15.23
C ALA A 121 -10.67 -8.51 -14.83
N PRO A 122 -11.99 -8.48 -14.56
CA PRO A 122 -12.71 -9.70 -14.18
C PRO A 122 -12.80 -10.74 -15.31
N ALA A 123 -13.14 -10.31 -16.53
CA ALA A 123 -13.20 -11.20 -17.70
C ALA A 123 -11.82 -11.79 -18.03
N LEU A 124 -10.78 -10.97 -17.93
CA LEU A 124 -9.40 -11.39 -18.18
C LEU A 124 -8.90 -12.37 -17.11
N LEU A 125 -9.25 -12.16 -15.84
CA LEU A 125 -8.89 -13.06 -14.75
C LEU A 125 -9.53 -14.44 -14.95
N ARG A 126 -10.83 -14.50 -15.28
CA ARG A 126 -11.52 -15.77 -15.57
C ARG A 126 -10.83 -16.55 -16.69
N LYS A 127 -10.40 -15.84 -17.75
CA LYS A 127 -9.67 -16.44 -18.88
C LYS A 127 -8.31 -16.98 -18.45
N GLU A 128 -7.54 -16.21 -17.68
CA GLU A 128 -6.20 -16.61 -17.24
C GLU A 128 -6.23 -17.77 -16.25
N LEU A 129 -7.17 -17.78 -15.29
CA LEU A 129 -7.37 -18.89 -14.34
C LEU A 129 -7.84 -20.17 -15.02
N ALA A 130 -8.52 -20.08 -16.17
CA ALA A 130 -8.95 -21.25 -16.95
C ALA A 130 -7.83 -21.84 -17.83
N SER A 131 -6.66 -21.20 -17.90
CA SER A 131 -5.53 -21.71 -18.67
C SER A 131 -4.98 -22.99 -18.04
N SER A 132 -4.67 -24.01 -18.86
CA SER A 132 -3.97 -25.22 -18.42
C SER A 132 -2.56 -24.96 -17.89
N ARG A 133 -2.02 -23.75 -18.09
CA ARG A 133 -0.71 -23.33 -17.57
C ARG A 133 -0.78 -22.75 -16.16
N TRP A 134 -1.98 -22.41 -15.68
CA TRP A 134 -2.16 -21.87 -14.33
C TRP A 134 -2.25 -23.02 -13.33
N ALA A 135 -1.38 -23.02 -12.31
CA ALA A 135 -1.26 -24.14 -11.37
C ALA A 135 -2.03 -23.92 -10.07
N GLY A 136 -2.85 -22.86 -9.99
CA GLY A 136 -3.67 -22.56 -8.81
C GLY A 136 -2.90 -21.85 -7.70
N GLU A 137 -1.84 -21.11 -8.03
CA GLU A 137 -1.03 -20.44 -7.02
C GLU A 137 -1.80 -19.32 -6.28
N PRO A 138 -1.45 -19.03 -5.02
CA PRO A 138 -2.08 -17.94 -4.27
C PRO A 138 -1.87 -16.58 -4.93
N ILE A 139 -2.97 -15.83 -5.09
CA ILE A 139 -2.97 -14.48 -5.66
C ILE A 139 -3.10 -13.43 -4.55
N ALA A 140 -2.21 -12.45 -4.50
CA ALA A 140 -2.29 -11.33 -3.56
C ALA A 140 -2.85 -10.05 -4.21
N MET A 141 -3.79 -9.43 -3.53
CA MET A 141 -4.40 -8.13 -3.89
C MET A 141 -4.14 -7.12 -2.78
N GLY A 142 -4.13 -5.82 -3.10
CA GLY A 142 -3.73 -4.78 -2.13
C GLY A 142 -2.23 -4.56 -2.04
N THR A 143 -1.49 -4.97 -3.08
CA THR A 143 -0.03 -4.94 -3.07
C THR A 143 0.46 -3.57 -3.54
N ASN A 144 0.16 -3.17 -4.78
CA ASN A 144 0.58 -1.90 -5.36
C ASN A 144 -0.50 -0.80 -5.26
N THR A 145 -1.77 -1.17 -5.32
CA THR A 145 -2.90 -0.25 -5.17
C THR A 145 -3.93 -0.85 -4.23
N ASP A 146 -4.80 -0.01 -3.70
CA ASP A 146 -5.88 -0.50 -2.85
C ASP A 146 -7.07 -0.99 -3.71
N PRO A 147 -7.48 -2.27 -3.60
CA PRO A 147 -8.60 -2.81 -4.35
C PRO A 147 -9.95 -2.20 -3.95
N TYR A 148 -10.06 -1.63 -2.75
CA TYR A 148 -11.27 -1.03 -2.19
C TYR A 148 -11.14 0.48 -1.95
N GLN A 149 -10.32 1.14 -2.76
CA GLN A 149 -10.32 2.60 -2.85
C GLN A 149 -11.66 3.15 -3.38
N ARG A 150 -11.89 4.46 -3.30
CA ARG A 150 -13.18 5.08 -3.69
C ARG A 150 -13.65 4.71 -5.10
N ALA A 151 -12.74 4.61 -6.07
CA ALA A 151 -13.05 4.19 -7.45
C ALA A 151 -13.82 2.85 -7.52
N GLU A 152 -13.55 1.91 -6.61
CA GLU A 152 -14.25 0.61 -6.53
C GLU A 152 -15.74 0.76 -6.20
N GLY A 153 -16.17 1.88 -5.60
CA GLY A 153 -17.58 2.19 -5.39
C GLY A 153 -18.36 2.32 -6.70
N ARG A 154 -17.71 2.89 -7.72
CA ARG A 154 -18.27 3.04 -9.08
C ARG A 154 -18.08 1.78 -9.91
N TYR A 155 -16.85 1.29 -9.99
CA TYR A 155 -16.49 0.25 -10.96
C TYR A 155 -16.91 -1.15 -10.56
N ARG A 156 -16.97 -1.44 -9.25
CA ARG A 156 -17.40 -2.73 -8.71
C ARG A 156 -16.68 -3.92 -9.37
N LEU A 157 -15.35 -3.82 -9.57
CA LEU A 157 -14.55 -4.88 -10.18
C LEU A 157 -14.27 -6.02 -9.20
N MET A 158 -14.16 -5.71 -7.90
CA MET A 158 -13.79 -6.67 -6.88
C MET A 158 -14.79 -7.82 -6.69
N PRO A 159 -16.13 -7.61 -6.68
CA PRO A 159 -17.10 -8.70 -6.60
C PRO A 159 -16.90 -9.73 -7.71
N GLU A 160 -16.69 -9.28 -8.95
CA GLU A 160 -16.46 -10.21 -10.05
C GLU A 160 -15.09 -10.90 -10.01
N ILE A 161 -14.06 -10.19 -9.54
CA ILE A 161 -12.73 -10.77 -9.30
C ILE A 161 -12.80 -11.88 -8.24
N ILE A 162 -13.48 -11.62 -7.12
CA ILE A 162 -13.64 -12.62 -6.04
C ILE A 162 -14.46 -13.80 -6.54
N ALA A 163 -15.54 -13.56 -7.29
CA ALA A 163 -16.32 -14.63 -7.90
C ALA A 163 -15.46 -15.51 -8.83
N ALA A 164 -14.63 -14.90 -9.68
CA ALA A 164 -13.73 -15.64 -10.57
C ALA A 164 -12.73 -16.53 -9.80
N LEU A 165 -12.21 -16.05 -8.65
CA LEU A 165 -11.29 -16.80 -7.80
C LEU A 165 -12.02 -17.96 -7.08
N ARG A 166 -13.20 -17.69 -6.52
CA ARG A 166 -14.07 -18.71 -5.88
C ARG A 166 -14.43 -19.81 -6.86
N ASP A 167 -14.91 -19.46 -8.05
CA ASP A 167 -15.39 -20.42 -9.07
C ASP A 167 -14.26 -21.34 -9.58
N ARG A 168 -13.00 -20.97 -9.33
CA ARG A 168 -11.80 -21.77 -9.61
C ARG A 168 -11.11 -22.34 -8.37
N ALA A 169 -11.72 -22.19 -7.19
CA ALA A 169 -11.13 -22.56 -5.90
C ALA A 169 -9.68 -22.06 -5.75
N ASN A 170 -9.36 -20.88 -6.30
CA ASN A 170 -8.02 -20.34 -6.30
C ASN A 170 -7.75 -19.65 -4.95
N PRO A 171 -6.65 -19.97 -4.24
CA PRO A 171 -6.31 -19.28 -3.01
C PRO A 171 -6.02 -17.80 -3.26
N PHE A 172 -6.40 -16.92 -2.34
CA PHE A 172 -6.06 -15.49 -2.46
C PHE A 172 -5.95 -14.76 -1.13
N SER A 173 -5.35 -13.57 -1.18
CA SER A 173 -5.32 -12.63 -0.06
C SER A 173 -5.73 -11.23 -0.50
N ILE A 174 -6.41 -10.51 0.39
CA ILE A 174 -6.80 -9.11 0.20
C ILE A 174 -6.20 -8.29 1.34
N LEU A 175 -5.40 -7.30 0.99
CA LEU A 175 -4.98 -6.23 1.89
C LEU A 175 -5.68 -4.92 1.49
N THR A 176 -6.24 -4.18 2.45
CA THR A 176 -6.88 -2.89 2.16
C THR A 176 -6.80 -1.90 3.32
N LYS A 177 -6.98 -0.62 3.02
CA LYS A 177 -7.32 0.47 3.95
C LYS A 177 -8.79 0.91 3.82
N GLY A 178 -9.50 0.43 2.80
CA GLY A 178 -10.88 0.81 2.50
C GLY A 178 -11.91 0.00 3.28
N THR A 179 -13.01 0.63 3.66
CA THR A 179 -14.15 -0.02 4.34
C THR A 179 -15.12 -0.69 3.38
N LEU A 180 -15.00 -0.42 2.06
CA LEU A 180 -15.89 -0.94 1.03
C LEU A 180 -15.82 -2.47 0.89
N ILE A 181 -14.76 -3.10 1.40
CA ILE A 181 -14.63 -4.56 1.49
C ILE A 181 -15.81 -5.22 2.22
N LEU A 182 -16.48 -4.51 3.14
CA LEU A 182 -17.65 -5.04 3.86
C LEU A 182 -18.85 -5.32 2.94
N ARG A 183 -18.93 -4.66 1.78
CA ARG A 183 -19.93 -4.96 0.73
C ARG A 183 -19.80 -6.40 0.24
N ASP A 184 -18.57 -6.91 0.20
CA ASP A 184 -18.23 -8.19 -0.42
C ASP A 184 -17.97 -9.28 0.64
N LEU A 185 -18.29 -9.01 1.92
CA LEU A 185 -18.08 -9.92 3.07
C LEU A 185 -18.65 -11.32 2.83
N GLU A 186 -19.92 -11.39 2.41
CA GLU A 186 -20.62 -12.66 2.13
C GLU A 186 -19.96 -13.42 0.97
N LEU A 187 -19.54 -12.70 -0.07
CA LEU A 187 -18.87 -13.33 -1.20
C LEU A 187 -17.47 -13.86 -0.82
N ILE A 188 -16.76 -13.14 0.05
CA ILE A 188 -15.48 -13.58 0.61
C ILE A 188 -15.68 -14.82 1.50
N ALA A 189 -16.79 -14.87 2.27
CA ALA A 189 -17.15 -16.04 3.07
C ALA A 189 -17.31 -17.28 2.19
N GLN A 190 -18.11 -17.19 1.12
CA GLN A 190 -18.30 -18.27 0.14
C GLN A 190 -16.99 -18.69 -0.53
N ALA A 191 -16.12 -17.73 -0.85
CA ALA A 191 -14.80 -18.04 -1.41
C ALA A 191 -13.92 -18.84 -0.43
N ALA A 192 -14.02 -18.55 0.86
CA ALA A 192 -13.31 -19.26 1.90
C ALA A 192 -13.84 -20.68 2.16
N GLU A 193 -15.03 -21.03 1.68
CA GLU A 193 -15.54 -22.42 1.76
C GLU A 193 -14.78 -23.36 0.81
N VAL A 194 -14.30 -22.83 -0.32
CA VAL A 194 -13.72 -23.62 -1.41
C VAL A 194 -12.21 -23.45 -1.57
N ALA A 195 -11.62 -22.38 -1.01
CA ALA A 195 -10.19 -22.10 -1.11
C ALA A 195 -9.64 -21.40 0.14
N PRO A 196 -8.33 -21.47 0.40
CA PRO A 196 -7.71 -20.64 1.42
C PRO A 196 -7.82 -19.15 1.07
N VAL A 197 -8.43 -18.38 1.97
CA VAL A 197 -8.58 -16.93 1.84
C VAL A 197 -7.95 -16.24 3.05
N SER A 198 -7.31 -15.10 2.83
CA SER A 198 -6.81 -14.23 3.91
C SER A 198 -7.24 -12.79 3.68
N VAL A 199 -7.79 -12.17 4.72
CA VAL A 199 -8.18 -10.76 4.69
C VAL A 199 -7.35 -10.02 5.73
N ALA A 200 -6.74 -8.91 5.31
CA ALA A 200 -5.99 -8.03 6.19
C ALA A 200 -6.36 -6.56 5.96
N VAL A 201 -6.38 -5.79 7.05
CA VAL A 201 -6.58 -4.34 7.01
C VAL A 201 -5.31 -3.64 7.49
N SER A 202 -4.90 -2.56 6.81
CA SER A 202 -3.75 -1.77 7.24
C SER A 202 -4.15 -0.67 8.23
N VAL A 203 -3.59 -0.72 9.45
CA VAL A 203 -3.77 0.30 10.50
C VAL A 203 -2.40 0.61 11.13
N GLY A 204 -1.74 1.68 10.69
CA GLY A 204 -0.39 2.02 11.19
C GLY A 204 -0.37 2.63 12.59
N SER A 205 -1.40 3.39 12.94
CA SER A 205 -1.58 4.06 14.24
C SER A 205 -3.07 4.37 14.45
N VAL A 206 -3.50 4.45 15.71
CA VAL A 206 -4.84 4.98 16.08
C VAL A 206 -4.85 6.49 16.32
N ASP A 207 -3.70 7.17 16.22
CA ASP A 207 -3.61 8.63 16.32
C ASP A 207 -4.31 9.29 15.12
N GLU A 208 -5.47 9.91 15.36
CA GLU A 208 -6.24 10.56 14.31
C GLU A 208 -5.55 11.80 13.71
N ALA A 209 -4.77 12.54 14.51
CA ALA A 209 -4.09 13.72 14.02
C ALA A 209 -2.99 13.32 13.04
N LEU A 210 -2.21 12.30 13.40
CA LEU A 210 -1.20 11.72 12.50
C LEU A 210 -1.86 11.13 11.25
N TRP A 211 -2.91 10.32 11.41
CA TRP A 211 -3.64 9.72 10.28
C TRP A 211 -4.12 10.77 9.28
N ARG A 212 -4.80 11.84 9.73
CA ARG A 212 -5.26 12.94 8.85
C ARG A 212 -4.09 13.56 8.08
N ALA A 213 -2.92 13.64 8.72
CA ALA A 213 -1.74 14.24 8.14
C ALA A 213 -1.06 13.36 7.07
N VAL A 214 -1.05 12.03 7.24
CA VAL A 214 -0.26 11.11 6.39
C VAL A 214 -1.08 10.23 5.45
N GLU A 215 -2.37 10.05 5.71
CA GLU A 215 -3.29 9.18 4.95
C GLU A 215 -4.66 9.85 4.68
N PRO A 216 -4.71 11.10 4.19
CA PRO A 216 -5.94 11.92 4.18
C PRO A 216 -7.09 11.32 3.34
N GLY A 217 -6.78 10.51 2.32
CA GLY A 217 -7.79 9.93 1.44
C GLY A 217 -8.40 8.62 1.93
N THR A 218 -7.91 8.06 3.04
CA THR A 218 -8.37 6.77 3.58
C THR A 218 -9.52 6.95 4.59
N PRO A 219 -10.26 5.89 4.96
CA PRO A 219 -11.05 5.88 6.19
C PRO A 219 -10.19 6.02 7.45
N SER A 220 -10.75 6.56 8.54
CA SER A 220 -10.04 6.69 9.82
C SER A 220 -9.62 5.32 10.39
N PRO A 221 -8.58 5.26 11.24
CA PRO A 221 -8.10 4.00 11.83
C PRO A 221 -9.20 3.22 12.53
N LEU A 222 -10.06 3.89 13.30
CA LEU A 222 -11.17 3.23 14.00
C LEU A 222 -12.23 2.67 13.04
N ARG A 223 -12.51 3.35 11.91
CA ARG A 223 -13.39 2.79 10.86
C ARG A 223 -12.78 1.57 10.17
N ARG A 224 -11.46 1.51 10.08
CA ARG A 224 -10.76 0.33 9.56
C ARG A 224 -10.79 -0.82 10.57
N LEU A 225 -10.68 -0.53 11.85
CA LEU A 225 -10.88 -1.53 12.91
C LEU A 225 -12.33 -2.03 12.98
N ASP A 226 -13.30 -1.19 12.63
CA ASP A 226 -14.69 -1.63 12.45
C ASP A 226 -14.80 -2.75 11.40
N VAL A 227 -14.02 -2.69 10.31
CA VAL A 227 -13.95 -3.77 9.32
C VAL A 227 -13.51 -5.07 9.99
N VAL A 228 -12.43 -5.02 10.78
CA VAL A 228 -11.91 -6.19 11.50
C VAL A 228 -13.00 -6.79 12.41
N ARG A 229 -13.69 -5.94 13.18
CA ARG A 229 -14.79 -6.35 14.06
C ARG A 229 -15.91 -7.04 13.27
N ARG A 230 -16.34 -6.46 12.14
CA ARG A 230 -17.42 -7.01 11.30
C ARG A 230 -17.05 -8.34 10.65
N PHE A 231 -15.79 -8.53 10.27
CA PHE A 231 -15.29 -9.82 9.79
C PHE A 231 -15.26 -10.86 10.94
N SER A 232 -14.78 -10.46 12.12
CA SER A 232 -14.74 -11.31 13.31
C SER A 232 -16.13 -11.77 13.74
N GLU A 233 -17.12 -10.86 13.77
CA GLU A 233 -18.54 -11.15 14.04
C GLU A 233 -19.16 -12.11 13.03
N ALA A 234 -18.71 -12.09 11.78
CA ALA A 234 -19.12 -13.03 10.74
C ALA A 234 -18.37 -14.38 10.82
N GLY A 235 -17.52 -14.58 11.84
CA GLY A 235 -16.72 -15.80 12.00
C GLY A 235 -15.54 -15.90 11.04
N ILE A 236 -15.19 -14.80 10.35
CA ILE A 236 -14.08 -14.74 9.40
C ILE A 236 -12.88 -14.07 10.04
N GLY A 237 -11.75 -14.78 10.09
CA GLY A 237 -10.50 -14.21 10.59
C GLY A 237 -10.01 -13.03 9.75
N CYS A 238 -9.83 -11.87 10.38
CA CYS A 238 -9.22 -10.68 9.76
C CYS A 238 -7.95 -10.27 10.50
N SER A 239 -6.84 -10.20 9.78
CA SER A 239 -5.54 -9.78 10.31
C SER A 239 -5.38 -8.26 10.21
N VAL A 240 -4.52 -7.68 11.03
CA VAL A 240 -4.09 -6.29 10.88
C VAL A 240 -2.63 -6.23 10.48
N MET A 241 -2.35 -5.46 9.43
CA MET A 241 -1.00 -5.04 9.10
C MET A 241 -0.76 -3.67 9.75
N MET A 242 0.04 -3.64 10.82
CA MET A 242 0.39 -2.39 11.49
C MET A 242 1.47 -1.69 10.67
N ALA A 243 1.02 -0.99 9.61
CA ALA A 243 1.90 -0.53 8.54
C ALA A 243 1.42 0.77 7.85
N PRO A 244 2.33 1.74 7.65
CA PRO A 244 3.68 1.77 8.21
C PRO A 244 3.66 2.20 9.68
N ILE A 245 4.57 1.64 10.48
CA ILE A 245 5.02 2.28 11.72
C ILE A 245 6.05 3.36 11.33
N LEU A 246 5.77 4.61 11.69
CA LEU A 246 6.50 5.81 11.27
C LEU A 246 7.52 6.24 12.34
N PRO A 247 8.83 6.27 12.03
CA PRO A 247 9.86 6.67 13.00
C PRO A 247 9.69 8.06 13.61
N GLY A 248 9.70 8.16 14.94
CA GLY A 248 9.49 9.41 15.69
C GLY A 248 8.07 9.97 15.61
N LEU A 249 7.13 9.22 15.03
CA LEU A 249 5.75 9.66 14.77
C LEU A 249 4.71 8.69 15.33
N SER A 250 4.92 7.38 15.23
CA SER A 250 3.99 6.35 15.69
C SER A 250 4.68 5.13 16.31
N ASP A 251 5.94 5.28 16.70
CA ASP A 251 6.82 4.21 17.16
C ASP A 251 7.18 4.32 18.65
N SER A 252 6.57 5.24 19.41
CA SER A 252 6.73 5.27 20.86
C SER A 252 6.07 4.03 21.50
N PRO A 253 6.58 3.55 22.65
CA PRO A 253 5.97 2.42 23.37
C PRO A 253 4.47 2.63 23.66
N GLU A 254 4.06 3.85 24.02
CA GLU A 254 2.68 4.22 24.34
C GLU A 254 1.79 4.22 23.09
N GLN A 255 2.29 4.78 21.98
CA GLN A 255 1.56 4.80 20.71
C GLN A 255 1.38 3.40 20.14
N ILE A 256 2.42 2.57 20.21
CA ILE A 256 2.35 1.17 19.80
C ILE A 256 1.36 0.41 20.67
N ASP A 257 1.44 0.58 22.00
CA ASP A 257 0.55 -0.11 22.92
C ASP A 257 -0.92 0.25 22.67
N ALA A 258 -1.24 1.54 22.56
CA ALA A 258 -2.60 2.00 22.28
C ALA A 258 -3.13 1.46 20.94
N THR A 259 -2.28 1.42 19.92
CA THR A 259 -2.66 0.87 18.61
C THR A 259 -2.93 -0.64 18.68
N VAL A 260 -2.06 -1.39 19.35
CA VAL A 260 -2.23 -2.84 19.51
C VAL A 260 -3.43 -3.19 20.39
N ALA A 261 -3.69 -2.41 21.44
CA ALA A 261 -4.88 -2.55 22.29
C ALA A 261 -6.17 -2.44 21.46
N ALA A 262 -6.28 -1.37 20.66
CA ALA A 262 -7.45 -1.16 19.80
C ALA A 262 -7.60 -2.26 18.73
N ILE A 263 -6.48 -2.77 18.20
CA ILE A 263 -6.50 -3.89 17.27
C ILE A 263 -7.01 -5.18 17.94
N ALA A 264 -6.58 -5.44 19.18
CA ALA A 264 -7.03 -6.59 19.96
C ALA A 264 -8.53 -6.50 20.26
N GLU A 265 -9.00 -5.33 20.70
CA GLU A 265 -10.41 -5.05 20.98
C GLU A 265 -11.30 -5.25 19.75
N ALA A 266 -10.80 -4.90 18.56
CA ALA A 266 -11.51 -5.13 17.31
C ALA A 266 -11.61 -6.62 16.90
N GLY A 267 -10.97 -7.54 17.63
CA GLY A 267 -11.04 -8.98 17.38
C GLY A 267 -10.14 -9.44 16.22
N ALA A 268 -9.02 -8.75 15.98
CA ALA A 268 -8.06 -9.18 14.97
C ALA A 268 -7.45 -10.54 15.30
N VAL A 269 -7.27 -11.40 14.29
CA VAL A 269 -6.68 -12.73 14.50
C VAL A 269 -5.15 -12.71 14.55
N SER A 270 -4.53 -11.66 14.03
CA SER A 270 -3.09 -11.46 14.10
C SER A 270 -2.70 -10.01 13.79
N VAL A 271 -1.51 -9.61 14.25
CA VAL A 271 -0.93 -8.31 13.95
C VAL A 271 0.48 -8.49 13.41
N SER A 272 0.75 -7.88 12.25
CA SER A 272 2.05 -7.91 11.58
C SER A 272 2.60 -6.48 11.46
N PRO A 273 3.66 -6.13 12.22
CA PRO A 273 4.25 -4.80 12.15
C PRO A 273 5.17 -4.62 10.94
N ILE A 274 5.08 -3.47 10.27
CA ILE A 274 6.01 -3.09 9.22
C ILE A 274 6.44 -1.65 9.44
N VAL A 275 7.74 -1.47 9.69
CA VAL A 275 8.36 -0.13 9.73
C VAL A 275 8.36 0.47 8.33
N LEU A 276 8.12 1.77 8.25
CA LEU A 276 8.13 2.55 7.01
C LEU A 276 9.25 2.14 6.04
N HIS A 277 8.84 1.78 4.84
CA HIS A 277 9.71 1.48 3.71
C HIS A 277 9.64 2.62 2.71
N LEU A 278 10.78 3.29 2.49
CA LEU A 278 10.84 4.58 1.83
C LEU A 278 11.66 4.49 0.52
N ARG A 279 11.02 3.98 -0.54
CA ARG A 279 11.61 3.88 -1.89
C ARG A 279 11.64 5.23 -2.61
N SER A 280 12.44 5.31 -3.67
CA SER A 280 12.35 6.38 -4.67
C SER A 280 10.91 6.53 -5.17
N GLY A 281 10.47 7.77 -5.39
CA GLY A 281 9.08 8.12 -5.61
C GLY A 281 8.39 8.50 -4.31
N ALA A 282 8.36 7.61 -3.30
CA ALA A 282 7.76 7.93 -2.00
C ALA A 282 8.65 8.83 -1.12
N ARG A 283 9.96 8.64 -1.20
CA ARG A 283 10.95 9.32 -0.36
C ARG A 283 10.90 10.84 -0.52
N GLU A 284 10.75 11.31 -1.75
CA GLU A 284 10.73 12.72 -2.11
C GLU A 284 9.48 13.42 -1.55
N TRP A 285 8.32 12.77 -1.68
CA TRP A 285 7.05 13.26 -1.13
C TRP A 285 7.05 13.25 0.39
N PHE A 286 7.50 12.16 1.00
CA PHE A 286 7.58 12.05 2.44
C PHE A 286 8.59 13.03 3.05
N HIS A 287 9.75 13.23 2.41
CA HIS A 287 10.72 14.23 2.83
C HIS A 287 10.13 15.64 2.75
N ARG A 288 9.45 16.01 1.66
CA ARG A 288 8.80 17.32 1.54
C ARG A 288 7.78 17.54 2.65
N TRP A 289 6.97 16.53 2.95
CA TRP A 289 6.01 16.58 4.05
C TRP A 289 6.72 16.73 5.41
N LEU A 290 7.78 15.97 5.67
CA LEU A 290 8.60 16.12 6.89
C LEU A 290 9.18 17.53 6.99
N SER A 291 9.80 18.06 5.94
CA SER A 291 10.41 19.40 5.97
C SER A 291 9.41 20.51 6.30
N THR A 292 8.15 20.32 5.93
CA THR A 292 7.09 21.34 6.15
C THR A 292 6.34 21.14 7.46
N ARG A 293 6.14 19.91 7.92
CA ARG A 293 5.28 19.59 9.06
C ARG A 293 6.04 19.16 10.32
N ARG A 294 7.23 18.56 10.14
CA ARG A 294 8.02 17.88 11.19
C ARG A 294 9.52 17.99 10.89
N SER A 295 9.99 19.22 10.67
CA SER A 295 11.40 19.49 10.34
C SER A 295 12.35 19.03 11.44
N ASP A 296 11.86 18.96 12.68
CA ASP A 296 12.52 18.37 13.85
C ASP A 296 12.95 16.92 13.64
N LEU A 297 12.25 16.16 12.81
CA LEU A 297 12.55 14.75 12.54
C LEU A 297 13.50 14.53 11.36
N LEU A 298 13.81 15.54 10.54
CA LEU A 298 14.68 15.37 9.37
C LEU A 298 16.02 14.68 9.71
N PRO A 299 16.75 15.08 10.77
CA PRO A 299 18.01 14.42 11.11
C PRO A 299 17.85 12.93 11.43
N LEU A 300 16.71 12.53 12.03
CA LEU A 300 16.42 11.12 12.31
C LEU A 300 16.24 10.34 11.00
N TYR A 301 15.40 10.84 10.09
CA TYR A 301 15.13 10.17 8.83
C TYR A 301 16.35 10.10 7.91
N GLU A 302 17.19 11.14 7.88
CA GLU A 302 18.46 11.12 7.16
C GLU A 302 19.41 10.04 7.68
N ARG A 303 19.45 9.81 9.00
CA ARG A 303 20.23 8.72 9.59
C ARG A 303 19.64 7.36 9.27
N LEU A 304 18.33 7.17 9.47
CA LEU A 304 17.67 5.87 9.31
C LEU A 304 17.65 5.39 7.85
N TYR A 305 17.51 6.31 6.88
CA TYR A 305 17.37 5.98 5.45
C TYR A 305 18.62 6.35 4.63
N ARG A 306 19.77 6.51 5.29
CA ARG A 306 21.06 6.82 4.62
C ARG A 306 21.45 5.75 3.60
N ASN A 307 21.25 4.48 3.95
CA ASN A 307 21.79 3.34 3.22
C ASN A 307 20.77 2.64 2.31
N GLY A 308 19.57 3.19 2.14
CA GLY A 308 18.54 2.63 1.27
C GLY A 308 17.12 2.92 1.73
N ALA A 309 16.19 2.12 1.20
CA ALA A 309 14.75 2.29 1.45
C ALA A 309 14.28 1.71 2.79
N TYR A 310 15.10 0.90 3.46
CA TYR A 310 14.77 0.28 4.74
C TYR A 310 15.57 0.91 5.88
N THR A 311 14.96 0.99 7.06
CA THR A 311 15.65 1.31 8.31
C THR A 311 16.64 0.20 8.69
N PRO A 312 17.64 0.46 9.55
CA PRO A 312 18.57 -0.57 10.02
C PRO A 312 17.83 -1.74 10.69
N LYS A 313 18.34 -2.98 10.51
CA LYS A 313 17.73 -4.18 11.12
C LYS A 313 17.62 -4.10 12.65
N SER A 314 18.50 -3.37 13.32
CA SER A 314 18.43 -3.15 14.76
C SER A 314 17.21 -2.32 15.15
N TYR A 315 16.95 -1.24 14.41
CA TYR A 315 15.78 -0.39 14.62
C TYR A 315 14.48 -1.14 14.30
N GLN A 316 14.44 -1.92 13.22
CA GLN A 316 13.29 -2.78 12.92
C GLN A 316 13.00 -3.78 14.05
N ARG A 317 14.04 -4.43 14.59
CA ARG A 317 13.91 -5.36 15.72
C ARG A 317 13.35 -4.68 16.95
N GLN A 318 13.84 -3.50 17.31
CA GLN A 318 13.32 -2.73 18.46
C GLN A 318 11.83 -2.44 18.33
N VAL A 319 11.38 -1.98 17.15
CA VAL A 319 9.94 -1.71 16.92
C VAL A 319 9.12 -2.99 16.96
N VAL A 320 9.61 -4.07 16.34
CA VAL A 320 8.94 -5.38 16.38
C VAL A 320 8.82 -5.89 17.82
N ASP A 321 9.88 -5.77 18.62
CA ASP A 321 9.87 -6.20 20.03
C ASP A 321 8.84 -5.45 20.86
N LEU A 322 8.67 -4.14 20.63
CA LEU A 322 7.62 -3.34 21.27
C LEU A 322 6.21 -3.84 20.89
N VAL A 323 5.99 -4.14 19.61
CA VAL A 323 4.70 -4.67 19.14
C VAL A 323 4.45 -6.07 19.72
N GLU A 324 5.45 -6.94 19.78
CA GLU A 324 5.31 -8.27 20.39
C GLU A 324 5.05 -8.20 21.90
N GLN A 325 5.65 -7.25 22.61
CA GLN A 325 5.33 -6.99 24.02
C GLN A 325 3.88 -6.51 24.19
N ALA A 326 3.43 -5.57 23.37
CA ALA A 326 2.06 -5.09 23.38
C ALA A 326 1.05 -6.21 23.04
N LYS A 327 1.35 -7.05 22.04
CA LYS A 327 0.51 -8.21 21.68
C LYS A 327 0.32 -9.16 22.86
N ARG A 328 1.40 -9.44 23.61
CA ARG A 328 1.32 -10.26 24.84
C ARG A 328 0.47 -9.61 25.92
N ARG A 329 0.58 -8.30 26.12
CA ARG A 329 -0.25 -7.56 27.10
C ARG A 329 -1.73 -7.61 26.78
N HIS A 330 -2.09 -7.50 25.50
CA HIS A 330 -3.48 -7.41 25.03
C HIS A 330 -4.07 -8.75 24.56
N GLY A 331 -3.43 -9.88 24.88
CA GLY A 331 -3.99 -11.20 24.61
C GLY A 331 -4.02 -11.61 23.12
N LEU A 332 -3.27 -10.92 22.26
CA LEU A 332 -3.08 -11.32 20.85
C LEU A 332 -2.05 -12.46 20.78
N ALA A 333 -2.48 -13.66 21.16
CA ALA A 333 -1.71 -14.89 21.05
C ALA A 333 -1.55 -15.34 19.58
N PRO A 334 -0.53 -16.15 19.25
CA PRO A 334 -0.43 -16.75 17.92
C PRO A 334 -1.71 -17.54 17.61
N PRO A 335 -2.23 -17.45 16.38
CA PRO A 335 -3.58 -17.88 16.08
C PRO A 335 -3.77 -19.40 16.19
N GLN A 336 -4.92 -19.81 16.70
CA GLN A 336 -5.45 -21.16 16.47
C GLN A 336 -5.82 -21.30 14.99
N ARG A 337 -5.46 -22.44 14.37
CA ARG A 337 -5.75 -22.73 12.96
C ARG A 337 -7.28 -22.68 12.70
N GLN A 338 -7.78 -21.60 12.11
CA GLN A 338 -9.06 -21.65 11.41
C GLN A 338 -8.88 -22.46 10.13
N ARG A 339 -9.79 -23.41 9.87
CA ARG A 339 -9.63 -24.46 8.83
C ARG A 339 -9.31 -23.92 7.44
N ASN A 340 -9.87 -22.76 7.06
CA ASN A 340 -9.72 -22.18 5.72
C ASN A 340 -9.14 -20.74 5.70
N PHE A 341 -8.97 -20.09 6.85
CA PHE A 341 -8.31 -18.79 6.97
C PHE A 341 -6.87 -19.00 7.45
N ARG A 342 -5.93 -19.10 6.52
CA ARG A 342 -4.50 -19.10 6.89
C ARG A 342 -4.07 -17.69 7.20
N ILE A 343 -3.71 -17.47 8.46
CA ILE A 343 -2.82 -16.38 8.83
C ILE A 343 -1.44 -16.80 8.33
N GLN A 344 -0.86 -16.02 7.43
CA GLN A 344 0.52 -16.24 7.01
C GLN A 344 1.43 -16.01 8.23
N GLN A 345 1.75 -17.09 8.96
CA GLN A 345 2.85 -17.08 9.92
C GLN A 345 4.13 -16.81 9.13
N HIS A 346 4.80 -15.72 9.45
CA HIS A 346 6.11 -15.40 8.91
C HIS A 346 7.15 -15.64 9.98
N ASP A 347 8.03 -16.59 9.73
CA ASP A 347 9.36 -16.53 10.33
C ASP A 347 10.12 -15.34 9.73
N PRO A 348 10.94 -14.63 10.53
CA PRO A 348 11.80 -13.60 10.00
C PRO A 348 12.67 -14.19 8.88
N PRO A 349 12.99 -13.42 7.82
CA PRO A 349 13.82 -13.91 6.74
C PRO A 349 15.15 -14.41 7.33
N GLN A 350 15.35 -15.73 7.32
CA GLN A 350 16.64 -16.34 7.63
C GLN A 350 17.68 -15.64 6.78
N SER A 351 18.70 -15.09 7.43
CA SER A 351 19.81 -14.48 6.71
C SER A 351 20.58 -15.58 5.98
N ASP A 352 21.29 -15.23 4.90
CA ASP A 352 22.21 -16.19 4.25
C ASP A 352 23.24 -16.74 5.25
N ALA A 353 23.56 -15.96 6.30
CA ALA A 353 24.40 -16.41 7.41
C ALA A 353 23.74 -17.49 8.29
N ASP A 354 22.41 -17.52 8.39
CA ASP A 354 21.68 -18.56 9.12
C ASP A 354 21.61 -19.86 8.29
N ARG A 355 21.50 -19.73 6.96
CA ARG A 355 21.54 -20.87 6.01
C ARG A 355 22.92 -21.52 5.91
N ASP A 356 23.99 -20.73 5.98
CA ASP A 356 25.36 -21.25 6.00
C ASP A 356 25.68 -21.93 7.34
N ARG A 357 25.08 -21.47 8.44
CA ARG A 357 25.25 -22.08 9.76
C ARG A 357 24.53 -23.43 9.89
N GLU A 358 23.34 -23.57 9.30
CA GLU A 358 22.64 -24.86 9.20
C GLU A 358 23.39 -25.84 8.28
N ARG A 359 23.97 -25.37 7.17
CA ARG A 359 24.78 -26.21 6.27
C ARG A 359 26.07 -26.72 6.91
N GLN A 360 26.70 -25.94 7.79
CA GLN A 360 27.88 -26.37 8.55
C GLN A 360 27.58 -27.38 9.65
N LEU A 361 26.35 -27.44 10.17
CA LEU A 361 25.95 -28.38 11.23
C LEU A 361 25.49 -29.74 10.69
N THR A 362 25.19 -29.85 9.40
CA THR A 362 24.84 -31.12 8.72
C THR A 362 26.05 -31.83 8.06
N LEU A 363 27.27 -31.32 8.26
CA LEU A 363 28.51 -31.91 7.75
C LEU A 363 29.49 -32.33 8.87
N LEU A 364 28.98 -32.48 10.09
CA LEU A 364 29.54 -33.29 11.17
C LEU A 364 28.51 -34.36 11.53
#